data_AF-B4K000-F1
#
_entry.id   AF-B4K000-F1
#
_cell.length_a   1.000
_cell.length_b   1.000
_cell.length_c   1.000
_cell.angle_alpha   90.00
_cell.angle_beta   90.00
_cell.angle_gamma   90.00
#
_symmetry.space_group_name_H-M   'P 1'
#
loop_
_entity.id
_entity.type
_entity.pdbx_description
1 polymer ?
#
loop_
_entity_poly.entity_id
_entity_poly.type
_entity_poly.pdbx_seq_one_letter_code
_entity_poly.pdbx_strand_id
1 'polypeptide(L)'
;MYELKTLLPQFDIKLPTCMYELRNVSLSAGATPGPAVSVLFSSCRSRATENESNISKSVNCALDLDILGRQIQHLLKHEDTNAVVERQEKVLKQLEELKAQLGQIRKSLGVRVCGKTFQHTTAYQNGGLKEEPLHDVVVNGHPNFIPYALLALKNAWRDLYTIDVKTFTHSTMADIGPAAHDFEAKLAKVAVNAALPKINVTLIWKNCEHTEMISSPTMYVPIYGEVNIIRYLGRVGPNEYRYESSPLCNEIDAVLDICYQLLRCSTHKSQVAMVRLLDKRLQQQQYFGGDQMSVADIGVYSSLIRMPAITEKDLTPALLAWRKRAKLITQI
;
A
#
# COMPACT_ATOMS: atom_id res chain seq x y z
N MET A 1 -19.40 -5.54 -33.26
CA MET A 1 -19.46 -6.32 -32.02
C MET A 1 -18.36 -7.35 -32.15
N TYR A 2 -17.22 -7.15 -31.48
CA TYR A 2 -16.05 -8.01 -31.65
C TYR A 2 -16.11 -9.11 -30.58
N GLU A 3 -16.28 -10.36 -31.00
CA GLU A 3 -16.10 -11.52 -30.12
C GLU A 3 -14.60 -11.86 -30.03
N LEU A 4 -14.08 -11.85 -28.81
CA LEU A 4 -12.73 -12.31 -28.51
C LEU A 4 -12.72 -13.84 -28.49
N LYS A 5 -12.03 -14.46 -29.44
CA LYS A 5 -11.71 -15.90 -29.40
C LYS A 5 -10.66 -16.15 -28.32
N THR A 6 -10.98 -17.03 -27.37
CA THR A 6 -10.05 -17.51 -26.34
C THR A 6 -8.97 -18.38 -27.01
N LEU A 7 -7.75 -17.86 -27.11
CA LEU A 7 -6.56 -18.59 -27.58
C LEU A 7 -5.84 -19.27 -26.42
N LEU A 8 -6.55 -20.09 -25.63
CA LEU A 8 -5.90 -20.98 -24.67
C LEU A 8 -5.95 -22.40 -25.23
N PRO A 9 -4.81 -23.11 -25.34
CA PRO A 9 -4.83 -24.54 -25.63
C PRO A 9 -5.66 -25.24 -24.55
N GLN A 10 -6.61 -26.07 -24.98
CA GLN A 10 -7.40 -26.87 -24.06
C GLN A 10 -6.50 -27.99 -23.52
N PHE A 11 -5.92 -27.78 -22.34
CA PHE A 11 -5.10 -28.80 -21.69
C PHE A 11 -6.03 -29.85 -21.08
N ASP A 12 -5.86 -31.11 -21.48
CA ASP A 12 -6.57 -32.24 -20.90
C ASP A 12 -5.90 -32.61 -19.56
N ILE A 13 -6.29 -31.90 -18.50
CA ILE A 13 -5.74 -32.09 -17.16
C ILE A 13 -6.38 -33.33 -16.55
N LYS A 14 -5.67 -34.47 -16.58
CA LYS A 14 -6.04 -35.64 -15.78
C LYS A 14 -5.72 -35.36 -14.31
N LEU A 15 -6.75 -35.01 -13.54
CA LEU A 15 -6.62 -34.87 -12.09
C LEU A 15 -6.32 -36.24 -11.46
N PRO A 16 -5.40 -36.33 -10.48
CA PRO A 16 -5.18 -37.56 -9.73
C PRO A 16 -6.46 -37.99 -9.02
N THR A 17 -6.78 -39.27 -9.07
CA THR A 17 -7.92 -39.84 -8.34
C THR A 17 -7.60 -39.80 -6.85
N CYS A 18 -8.10 -38.78 -6.14
CA CYS A 18 -7.95 -38.75 -4.69
C CYS A 18 -8.85 -39.83 -4.06
N MET A 19 -8.39 -40.42 -2.95
CA MET A 19 -9.09 -41.50 -2.24
C MET A 19 -10.46 -41.08 -1.65
N TYR A 20 -10.82 -39.80 -1.72
CA TYR A 20 -12.04 -39.21 -1.18
C TYR A 20 -12.66 -38.25 -2.17
N GLU A 21 -13.93 -38.44 -2.55
CA GLU A 21 -14.66 -37.48 -3.37
C GLU A 21 -14.88 -36.16 -2.60
N LEU A 22 -14.18 -35.10 -2.98
CA LEU A 22 -14.47 -33.76 -2.50
C LEU A 22 -15.48 -33.09 -3.42
N ARG A 23 -16.59 -32.62 -2.83
CA ARG A 23 -17.66 -31.92 -3.56
C ARG A 23 -17.12 -30.62 -4.15
N ASN A 24 -17.23 -30.48 -5.47
CA ASN A 24 -16.83 -29.26 -6.17
C ASN A 24 -17.83 -28.13 -5.86
N VAL A 25 -17.42 -27.18 -5.01
CA VAL A 25 -18.24 -26.05 -4.55
C VAL A 25 -18.52 -25.02 -5.65
N SER A 26 -17.82 -25.11 -6.78
CA SER A 26 -17.94 -24.17 -7.92
C SER A 26 -19.17 -24.40 -8.79
N LEU A 27 -19.82 -25.56 -8.68
CA LEU A 27 -20.86 -26.02 -9.62
C LEU A 27 -22.25 -26.16 -8.98
N SER A 28 -22.44 -25.78 -7.71
CA SER A 28 -23.75 -25.88 -7.04
C SER A 28 -24.72 -24.74 -7.35
N ALA A 29 -24.51 -24.00 -8.45
CA ALA A 29 -25.44 -22.99 -8.92
C ALA A 29 -26.31 -23.54 -10.07
N GLY A 30 -27.38 -24.24 -9.70
CA GLY A 30 -28.62 -24.24 -10.49
C GLY A 30 -29.20 -25.61 -10.87
N ALA A 31 -30.31 -26.01 -10.23
CA ALA A 31 -31.52 -26.52 -10.89
C ALA A 31 -32.70 -26.74 -9.91
N THR A 32 -33.58 -25.72 -9.80
CA THR A 32 -35.07 -25.75 -9.63
C THR A 32 -35.73 -26.18 -8.30
N PRO A 33 -37.01 -25.79 -8.00
CA PRO A 33 -37.75 -24.54 -8.33
C PRO A 33 -38.60 -23.92 -7.16
N GLY A 34 -38.63 -22.58 -7.08
CA GLY A 34 -39.73 -21.71 -6.55
C GLY A 34 -39.86 -21.47 -5.03
N PRO A 35 -40.58 -20.41 -4.55
CA PRO A 35 -41.07 -19.20 -5.22
C PRO A 35 -40.54 -17.86 -4.65
N ALA A 36 -40.49 -16.86 -5.55
CA ALA A 36 -40.54 -15.40 -5.42
C ALA A 36 -40.11 -14.69 -4.10
N VAL A 37 -38.97 -13.99 -4.16
CA VAL A 37 -38.85 -12.62 -3.61
C VAL A 37 -38.06 -11.76 -4.59
N SER A 38 -38.73 -10.74 -5.12
CA SER A 38 -38.24 -9.75 -6.07
C SER A 38 -37.15 -8.86 -5.45
N VAL A 39 -35.95 -8.91 -6.02
CA VAL A 39 -34.89 -7.93 -5.76
C VAL A 39 -35.01 -6.79 -6.78
N LEU A 40 -35.37 -5.61 -6.28
CA LEU A 40 -35.29 -4.35 -7.00
C LEU A 40 -33.84 -3.85 -7.00
N PHE A 41 -33.16 -3.95 -8.13
CA PHE A 41 -32.07 -3.03 -8.50
C PHE A 41 -32.35 -2.49 -9.90
N SER A 42 -33.08 -1.37 -9.95
CA SER A 42 -33.33 -0.61 -11.17
C SER A 42 -32.22 0.43 -11.36
N SER A 43 -31.36 0.17 -12.35
CA SER A 43 -30.47 1.16 -12.98
C SER A 43 -31.31 2.02 -13.94
N CYS A 44 -31.43 3.32 -13.64
CA CYS A 44 -32.12 4.26 -14.51
C CYS A 44 -31.18 4.74 -15.62
N ARG A 45 -31.43 4.25 -16.85
CA ARG A 45 -30.96 4.86 -18.09
C ARG A 45 -31.86 6.03 -18.48
N SER A 46 -31.20 7.12 -18.84
CA SER A 46 -31.75 8.36 -19.37
C SER A 46 -32.53 8.15 -20.68
N ARG A 47 -33.68 8.80 -20.81
CA ARG A 47 -34.26 9.12 -22.12
C ARG A 47 -35.01 10.45 -22.03
N ALA A 48 -34.55 11.40 -22.84
CA ALA A 48 -35.15 12.71 -23.04
C ALA A 48 -36.40 12.61 -23.92
N THR A 49 -37.41 13.43 -23.60
CA THR A 49 -38.33 14.08 -24.56
C THR A 49 -39.00 15.26 -23.87
N GLU A 50 -39.00 16.39 -24.57
CA GLU A 50 -39.56 17.70 -24.24
C GLU A 50 -41.11 17.68 -24.30
N ASN A 51 -41.79 18.38 -23.38
CA ASN A 51 -42.52 19.63 -23.70
C ASN A 51 -43.34 20.17 -22.50
N GLU A 52 -43.54 21.48 -22.57
CA GLU A 52 -43.88 22.46 -21.55
C GLU A 52 -45.28 22.37 -20.92
N SER A 53 -45.40 22.78 -19.65
CA SER A 53 -46.34 23.85 -19.25
C SER A 53 -46.06 24.35 -17.83
N ASN A 54 -45.86 25.67 -17.72
CA ASN A 54 -45.66 26.46 -16.51
C ASN A 54 -46.75 26.27 -15.45
N ILE A 55 -46.35 26.20 -14.16
CA ILE A 55 -47.01 26.89 -13.03
C ILE A 55 -45.98 27.05 -11.90
N SER A 56 -45.75 28.30 -11.52
CA SER A 56 -44.90 28.76 -10.43
C SER A 56 -45.39 28.32 -9.05
N LYS A 57 -44.59 27.56 -8.29
CA LYS A 57 -44.62 27.56 -6.82
C LYS A 57 -43.21 27.39 -6.25
N SER A 58 -42.94 28.19 -5.23
CA SER A 58 -41.68 28.42 -4.53
C SER A 58 -40.90 27.15 -4.21
N VAL A 59 -39.59 27.24 -4.48
CA VAL A 59 -38.57 26.28 -4.03
C VAL A 59 -38.58 26.22 -2.51
N ASN A 60 -39.11 25.14 -1.94
CA ASN A 60 -38.89 24.80 -0.54
C ASN A 60 -37.49 24.19 -0.42
N CYS A 61 -36.62 24.90 0.28
CA CYS A 61 -35.24 24.51 0.55
C CYS A 61 -35.22 23.26 1.44
N ALA A 62 -34.37 22.28 1.12
CA ALA A 62 -34.21 21.01 1.85
C ALA A 62 -33.54 21.16 3.25
N LEU A 63 -33.52 22.38 3.80
CA LEU A 63 -32.98 22.74 5.10
C LEU A 63 -33.94 23.70 5.81
N ASP A 64 -35.24 23.40 5.80
CA ASP A 64 -36.18 24.10 6.65
C ASP A 64 -35.95 23.63 8.10
N LEU A 65 -35.16 24.41 8.84
CA LEU A 65 -34.80 24.16 10.24
C LEU A 65 -36.03 23.97 11.13
N ASP A 66 -37.18 24.55 10.75
CA ASP A 66 -38.42 24.42 11.50
C ASP A 66 -39.08 23.05 11.34
N ILE A 67 -38.91 22.40 10.17
CA ILE A 67 -39.40 21.03 9.93
C ILE A 67 -38.53 20.04 10.70
N LEU A 68 -37.20 20.24 10.67
CA LEU A 68 -36.24 19.40 11.37
C LEU A 68 -36.39 19.55 12.89
N GLY A 69 -36.63 20.78 13.37
CA GLY A 69 -36.94 21.07 14.77
C GLY A 69 -38.23 20.37 15.24
N ARG A 70 -39.29 20.39 14.42
CA ARG A 70 -40.54 19.66 14.74
C ARG A 70 -40.36 18.15 14.73
N GLN A 71 -39.56 17.59 13.82
CA GLN A 71 -39.25 16.16 13.81
C GLN A 71 -38.43 15.72 15.03
N ILE A 72 -37.45 16.53 15.44
CA ILE A 72 -36.68 16.27 16.68
C ILE A 72 -37.60 16.35 17.90
N GLN A 73 -38.50 17.35 17.94
CA GLN A 73 -39.44 17.50 19.04
C GLN A 73 -40.52 16.41 19.06
N HIS A 74 -40.87 15.86 17.90
CA HIS A 74 -41.74 14.70 17.76
C HIS A 74 -41.05 13.40 18.22
N LEU A 75 -39.78 13.21 17.88
CA LEU A 75 -38.94 12.10 18.38
C LEU A 75 -38.72 12.16 19.90
N LEU A 76 -38.58 13.37 20.46
CA LEU A 76 -38.44 13.56 21.90
C LEU A 76 -39.77 13.44 22.68
N LYS A 77 -40.92 13.58 22.00
CA LYS A 77 -42.26 13.49 22.62
C LYS A 77 -42.89 12.10 22.53
N HIS A 78 -42.43 11.21 21.64
CA HIS A 78 -42.93 9.84 21.57
C HIS A 78 -42.24 8.95 22.61
N GLU A 79 -43.06 8.21 23.36
CA GLU A 79 -42.70 7.28 24.44
C GLU A 79 -41.88 6.04 23.99
N ASP A 80 -40.99 6.17 23.02
CA ASP A 80 -40.09 5.09 22.58
C ASP A 80 -38.81 5.02 23.43
N THR A 81 -38.56 5.99 24.32
CA THR A 81 -37.43 5.93 25.26
C THR A 81 -37.54 4.70 26.17
N ASN A 82 -38.74 4.40 26.68
CA ASN A 82 -38.98 3.22 27.52
C ASN A 82 -38.79 1.92 26.73
N ALA A 83 -39.27 1.84 25.49
CA ALA A 83 -39.08 0.67 24.62
C ALA A 83 -37.59 0.45 24.25
N VAL A 84 -36.82 1.54 24.10
CA VAL A 84 -35.37 1.48 23.89
C VAL A 84 -34.65 1.02 25.17
N VAL A 85 -35.06 1.52 26.33
CA VAL A 85 -34.50 1.10 27.63
C VAL A 85 -34.78 -0.39 27.89
N GLU A 86 -35.99 -0.87 27.66
CA GLU A 86 -36.32 -2.30 27.77
C GLU A 86 -35.49 -3.17 26.81
N ARG A 87 -35.26 -2.69 25.58
CA ARG A 87 -34.40 -3.38 24.62
C ARG A 87 -32.95 -3.41 25.10
N GLN A 88 -32.45 -2.32 25.67
CA GLN A 88 -31.10 -2.25 26.24
C GLN A 88 -30.94 -3.18 27.45
N GLU A 89 -31.93 -3.23 28.36
CA GLU A 89 -31.94 -4.17 29.48
C GLU A 89 -31.95 -5.62 29.01
N LYS A 90 -32.74 -5.95 27.98
CA LYS A 90 -32.75 -7.28 27.39
C LYS A 90 -31.38 -7.67 26.82
N VAL A 91 -30.71 -6.73 26.13
CA VAL A 91 -29.35 -6.95 25.59
C VAL A 91 -28.33 -7.13 26.72
N LEU A 92 -28.41 -6.35 27.80
CA LEU A 92 -27.52 -6.51 28.96
C LEU A 92 -27.71 -7.88 29.62
N LYS A 93 -28.95 -8.34 29.78
CA LYS A 93 -29.25 -9.67 30.32
C LYS A 93 -28.71 -10.79 29.44
N GLN A 94 -28.82 -10.65 28.11
CA GLN A 94 -28.24 -11.60 27.15
C GLN A 94 -26.71 -11.62 27.22
N LEU A 95 -26.06 -10.47 27.40
CA LEU A 95 -24.61 -10.39 27.57
C LEU A 95 -24.14 -11.05 28.87
N GLU A 96 -24.90 -10.90 29.95
CA GLU A 96 -24.60 -11.54 31.23
C GLU A 96 -24.75 -13.06 31.15
N GLU A 97 -25.80 -13.55 30.49
CA GLU A 97 -26.00 -14.98 30.24
C GLU A 97 -24.90 -15.56 29.35
N LEU A 98 -24.52 -14.87 28.27
CA LEU A 98 -23.43 -15.29 27.39
C LEU A 98 -22.09 -15.33 28.15
N LYS A 99 -21.84 -14.36 29.03
CA LYS A 99 -20.65 -14.35 29.92
C LYS A 99 -20.65 -15.54 30.87
N ALA A 100 -21.81 -15.91 31.42
CA ALA A 100 -21.95 -17.08 32.27
C ALA A 100 -21.69 -18.39 31.49
N GLN A 101 -22.23 -18.51 30.27
CA GLN A 101 -21.99 -19.64 29.37
C GLN A 101 -20.51 -19.76 29.00
N LEU A 102 -19.85 -18.66 28.63
CA LEU A 102 -18.40 -18.64 28.41
C LEU A 102 -17.61 -19.04 29.66
N GLY A 103 -18.07 -18.64 30.84
CA GLY A 103 -17.50 -19.06 32.12
C GLY A 103 -17.63 -20.57 32.37
N GLN A 104 -18.75 -21.18 32.01
CA GLN A 104 -18.97 -22.63 32.10
C GLN A 104 -18.13 -23.40 31.09
N ILE A 105 -18.07 -22.93 29.84
CA ILE A 105 -17.21 -23.50 28.77
C ILE A 105 -15.73 -23.42 29.19
N ARG A 106 -15.31 -22.31 29.77
CA ARG A 106 -13.94 -22.15 30.30
C ARG A 106 -13.64 -23.15 31.42
N LYS A 107 -14.60 -23.40 32.31
CA LYS A 107 -14.46 -24.40 33.39
C LYS A 107 -14.43 -25.83 32.83
N SER A 108 -15.28 -26.16 31.84
CA SER A 108 -15.32 -27.50 31.25
C SER A 108 -14.08 -27.83 30.42
N LEU A 109 -13.50 -26.84 29.74
CA LEU A 109 -12.27 -26.99 28.95
C LEU A 109 -10.98 -26.98 29.79
N GLY A 110 -11.06 -26.83 31.12
CA GLY A 110 -9.89 -26.87 32.00
C GLY A 110 -8.85 -25.75 31.76
N VAL A 111 -9.24 -24.68 31.05
CA VAL A 111 -8.34 -23.57 30.71
C VAL A 111 -8.12 -22.69 31.95
N ARG A 112 -7.08 -23.03 32.71
CA ARG A 112 -6.50 -22.13 33.71
C ARG A 112 -5.84 -20.97 32.97
N VAL A 113 -6.61 -19.90 32.72
CA VAL A 113 -6.02 -18.59 32.44
C VAL A 113 -5.31 -18.18 33.73
N CYS A 114 -3.99 -18.39 33.77
CA CYS A 114 -3.11 -17.76 34.75
C CYS A 114 -3.48 -16.28 34.82
N GLY A 115 -3.64 -15.74 36.03
CA GLY A 115 -3.99 -14.35 36.32
C GLY A 115 -2.91 -13.34 35.92
N LYS A 116 -2.50 -13.35 34.66
CA LYS A 116 -1.89 -12.20 34.03
C LYS A 116 -3.06 -11.37 33.52
N THR A 117 -3.21 -10.19 34.11
CA THR A 117 -3.91 -9.07 33.49
C THR A 117 -3.66 -9.12 31.98
N PHE A 118 -4.73 -8.99 31.18
CA PHE A 118 -4.58 -8.69 29.76
C PHE A 118 -3.91 -7.32 29.66
N GLN A 119 -2.58 -7.29 29.80
CA GLN A 119 -1.79 -6.38 29.00
C GLN A 119 -2.13 -6.80 27.57
N HIS A 120 -2.78 -5.92 26.82
CA HIS A 120 -2.66 -5.95 25.38
C HIS A 120 -1.18 -6.19 25.11
N THR A 121 -0.85 -7.37 24.60
CA THR A 121 0.51 -7.67 24.17
C THR A 121 0.76 -6.74 22.99
N THR A 122 1.33 -5.58 23.27
CA THR A 122 2.14 -4.79 22.35
C THR A 122 3.45 -5.54 22.05
N ALA A 123 3.35 -6.85 21.80
CA ALA A 123 4.46 -7.64 21.31
C ALA A 123 4.62 -7.29 19.83
N TYR A 124 5.37 -6.22 19.60
CA TYR A 124 6.02 -5.87 18.36
C TYR A 124 6.92 -7.02 17.90
N GLN A 125 6.36 -8.10 17.37
CA GLN A 125 7.13 -9.21 16.83
C GLN A 125 6.42 -9.82 15.62
N ASN A 126 6.63 -9.20 14.44
CA ASN A 126 6.56 -9.79 13.10
C ASN A 126 5.56 -10.96 12.87
N GLY A 127 4.34 -10.93 13.40
CA GLY A 127 3.38 -12.02 13.27
C GLY A 127 3.91 -13.42 13.65
N GLY A 128 4.96 -13.52 14.49
CA GLY A 128 5.63 -14.78 14.83
C GLY A 128 6.57 -15.36 13.75
N LEU A 129 6.85 -14.62 12.68
CA LEU A 129 7.85 -15.00 11.67
C LEU A 129 9.26 -14.76 12.21
N LYS A 130 10.15 -15.75 12.04
CA LYS A 130 11.57 -15.63 12.38
C LYS A 130 12.21 -14.63 11.43
N GLU A 131 12.95 -13.67 11.97
CA GLU A 131 13.82 -12.81 11.16
C GLU A 131 14.95 -13.68 10.60
N GLU A 132 14.94 -13.91 9.29
CA GLU A 132 16.04 -14.59 8.61
C GLU A 132 17.17 -13.61 8.29
N PRO A 133 18.43 -14.08 8.28
CA PRO A 133 19.55 -13.28 7.83
C PRO A 133 19.32 -12.76 6.42
N LEU A 134 19.87 -11.58 6.19
CA LEU A 134 19.70 -10.86 4.95
C LEU A 134 20.49 -11.55 3.83
N HIS A 135 19.78 -11.93 2.77
CA HIS A 135 20.39 -12.61 1.63
C HIS A 135 20.94 -11.59 0.62
N ASP A 136 21.98 -12.02 -0.11
CA ASP A 136 22.49 -11.26 -1.25
C ASP A 136 21.40 -11.14 -2.32
N VAL A 137 21.27 -9.94 -2.89
CA VAL A 137 20.22 -9.65 -3.86
C VAL A 137 20.83 -9.25 -5.20
N VAL A 138 20.11 -9.58 -6.27
CA VAL A 138 20.43 -9.12 -7.62
C VAL A 138 19.40 -8.09 -8.03
N VAL A 139 19.83 -6.92 -8.48
CA VAL A 139 18.96 -5.88 -9.03
C VAL A 139 19.27 -5.73 -10.50
N ASN A 140 18.29 -5.95 -11.37
CA ASN A 140 18.42 -5.67 -12.79
C ASN A 140 17.83 -4.27 -13.06
N GLY A 141 18.60 -3.42 -13.71
CA GLY A 141 18.21 -2.05 -14.03
C GLY A 141 18.53 -1.71 -15.48
N HIS A 142 17.72 -0.82 -16.06
CA HIS A 142 17.98 -0.27 -17.39
C HIS A 142 18.66 1.11 -17.24
N PRO A 143 19.70 1.46 -18.02
CA PRO A 143 20.40 2.75 -17.89
C PRO A 143 19.55 4.01 -18.15
N ASN A 144 18.52 3.93 -19.00
CA ASN A 144 17.51 4.99 -19.13
C ASN A 144 16.63 5.19 -17.87
N PHE A 145 16.65 4.24 -16.93
CA PHE A 145 15.80 4.18 -15.76
C PHE A 145 16.63 3.83 -14.51
N ILE A 146 17.64 4.66 -14.23
CA ILE A 146 18.63 4.45 -13.16
C ILE A 146 17.93 4.33 -11.79
N PRO A 147 18.20 3.26 -11.00
CA PRO A 147 17.61 3.05 -9.68
C PRO A 147 18.34 3.90 -8.61
N TYR A 148 18.12 5.22 -8.64
CA TYR A 148 18.80 6.15 -7.72
C TYR A 148 18.50 5.88 -6.25
N ALA A 149 17.38 5.23 -5.91
CA ALA A 149 17.06 4.84 -4.55
C ALA A 149 18.11 3.92 -3.94
N LEU A 150 18.80 3.09 -4.74
CA LEU A 150 19.87 2.23 -4.23
C LEU A 150 21.04 3.05 -3.68
N LEU A 151 21.46 4.09 -4.40
CA LEU A 151 22.49 5.02 -3.93
C LEU A 151 22.00 5.83 -2.73
N ALA A 152 20.76 6.31 -2.77
CA ALA A 152 20.17 7.04 -1.64
C ALA A 152 20.13 6.18 -0.36
N LEU A 153 19.71 4.91 -0.45
CA LEU A 153 19.72 3.97 0.68
C LEU A 153 21.15 3.74 1.18
N LYS A 154 22.11 3.51 0.27
CA LYS A 154 23.52 3.30 0.63
C LYS A 154 24.09 4.50 1.41
N ASN A 155 23.74 5.72 1.03
CA ASN A 155 24.15 6.93 1.75
C ASN A 155 23.41 7.11 3.07
N ALA A 156 22.09 6.91 3.07
CA ALA A 156 21.23 7.11 4.22
C ALA A 156 21.50 6.12 5.35
N TRP A 157 22.00 4.93 5.02
CA TRP A 157 22.26 3.85 5.98
C TRP A 157 23.72 3.72 6.40
N ARG A 158 24.64 4.52 5.87
CA ARG A 158 26.10 4.35 6.02
C ARG A 158 26.60 4.12 7.45
N ASP A 159 25.90 4.68 8.45
CA ASP A 159 26.25 4.62 9.87
C ASP A 159 25.50 3.51 10.65
N LEU A 160 24.55 2.82 10.00
CA LEU A 160 23.66 1.81 10.58
C LEU A 160 23.81 0.43 9.92
N TYR A 161 24.01 0.42 8.60
CA TYR A 161 23.96 -0.77 7.77
C TYR A 161 24.72 -0.54 6.45
N THR A 162 25.51 -1.52 6.03
CA THR A 162 26.34 -1.40 4.83
C THR A 162 25.70 -2.06 3.62
N ILE A 163 25.48 -1.28 2.55
CA ILE A 163 25.09 -1.82 1.23
C ILE A 163 26.34 -1.89 0.34
N ASP A 164 26.88 -3.08 0.14
CA ASP A 164 27.98 -3.31 -0.81
C ASP A 164 27.40 -3.56 -2.20
N VAL A 165 27.76 -2.73 -3.18
CA VAL A 165 27.16 -2.78 -4.53
C VAL A 165 28.24 -3.10 -5.55
N LYS A 166 28.05 -4.20 -6.28
CA LYS A 166 28.86 -4.56 -7.45
C LYS A 166 28.05 -4.38 -8.70
N THR A 167 28.62 -3.74 -9.72
CA THR A 167 27.92 -3.46 -10.97
C THR A 167 28.46 -4.34 -12.09
N PHE A 168 27.56 -4.78 -12.96
CA PHE A 168 27.86 -5.59 -14.14
C PHE A 168 27.00 -5.13 -15.31
N THR A 169 27.48 -5.37 -16.53
CA THR A 169 26.73 -5.07 -17.75
C THR A 169 26.39 -6.38 -18.46
N HIS A 170 25.10 -6.62 -18.69
CA HIS A 170 24.61 -7.78 -19.41
C HIS A 170 24.84 -7.62 -20.92
N SER A 171 25.00 -8.73 -21.65
CA SER A 171 25.28 -8.74 -23.10
C SER A 171 24.23 -8.05 -23.97
N THR A 172 23.02 -7.83 -23.44
CA THR A 172 21.97 -7.04 -24.09
C THR A 172 22.28 -5.55 -24.19
N MET A 173 23.31 -5.08 -23.49
CA MET A 173 23.73 -3.68 -23.44
C MET A 173 25.13 -3.55 -24.03
N ALA A 174 25.26 -2.74 -25.08
CA ALA A 174 26.58 -2.39 -25.64
C ALA A 174 27.29 -1.32 -24.81
N ASP A 175 26.52 -0.35 -24.30
CA ASP A 175 26.97 0.74 -23.45
C ASP A 175 25.84 1.11 -22.47
N ILE A 176 26.21 1.61 -21.29
CA ILE A 176 25.28 2.09 -20.26
C ILE A 176 25.15 3.63 -20.27
N GLY A 177 26.05 4.33 -20.95
CA GLY A 177 25.98 5.77 -21.12
C GLY A 177 26.42 6.58 -19.88
N PRO A 178 26.57 7.91 -20.03
CA PRO A 178 27.27 8.75 -19.07
C PRO A 178 26.56 8.87 -17.72
N ALA A 179 25.23 8.92 -17.70
CA ALA A 179 24.47 9.04 -16.46
C ALA A 179 24.58 7.79 -15.58
N ALA A 180 24.59 6.60 -16.19
CA ALA A 180 24.77 5.35 -15.46
C ALA A 180 26.20 5.22 -14.95
N HIS A 181 27.22 5.60 -15.74
CA HIS A 181 28.60 5.65 -15.27
C HIS A 181 28.82 6.63 -14.11
N ASP A 182 28.21 7.83 -14.14
CA ASP A 182 28.25 8.76 -12.99
C ASP A 182 27.63 8.12 -11.74
N PHE A 183 26.50 7.42 -11.92
CA PHE A 183 25.85 6.69 -10.84
C PHE A 183 26.74 5.56 -10.27
N GLU A 184 27.42 4.77 -11.10
CA GLU A 184 28.40 3.77 -10.66
C GLU A 184 29.56 4.40 -9.89
N ALA A 185 30.10 5.51 -10.40
CA ALA A 185 31.19 6.23 -9.75
C ALA A 185 30.75 6.77 -8.38
N LYS A 186 29.50 7.26 -8.25
CA LYS A 186 28.93 7.68 -6.97
C LYS A 186 28.74 6.51 -6.02
N LEU A 187 28.24 5.37 -6.49
CA LEU A 187 28.11 4.16 -5.67
C LEU A 187 29.47 3.69 -5.13
N ALA A 188 30.52 3.73 -5.94
CA ALA A 188 31.86 3.31 -5.55
C ALA A 188 32.53 4.25 -4.53
N LYS A 189 32.18 5.54 -4.54
CA LYS A 189 32.69 6.54 -3.57
C LYS A 189 32.18 6.30 -2.14
N VAL A 190 31.03 5.66 -1.98
CA VAL A 190 30.47 5.40 -0.65
C VAL A 190 31.13 4.16 -0.07
N ALA A 191 31.95 4.37 0.97
CA ALA A 191 32.75 3.33 1.61
C ALA A 191 31.88 2.27 2.30
N VAL A 192 32.35 1.02 2.23
CA VAL A 192 31.73 -0.13 2.88
C VAL A 192 32.35 -0.28 4.27
N ASN A 193 31.55 -0.14 5.33
CA ASN A 193 32.00 -0.38 6.69
C ASN A 193 31.86 -1.86 7.05
N ALA A 194 32.99 -2.56 7.21
CA ALA A 194 33.00 -4.00 7.50
C ALA A 194 32.54 -4.35 8.93
N ALA A 195 32.45 -3.37 9.83
CA ALA A 195 32.00 -3.58 11.21
C ALA A 195 30.46 -3.58 11.35
N LEU A 196 29.73 -3.06 10.35
CA LEU A 196 28.27 -3.02 10.37
C LEU A 196 27.67 -4.23 9.65
N PRO A 197 26.43 -4.63 9.99
CA PRO A 197 25.68 -5.60 9.20
C PRO A 197 25.64 -5.18 7.72
N LYS A 198 25.73 -6.15 6.81
CA LYS A 198 25.84 -5.87 5.37
C LYS A 198 24.89 -6.68 4.49
N ILE A 199 24.53 -6.06 3.36
CA ILE A 199 23.90 -6.69 2.20
C ILE A 199 24.84 -6.57 1.01
N ASN A 200 25.05 -7.67 0.26
CA ASN A 200 25.68 -7.55 -1.04
C ASN A 200 24.59 -7.43 -2.11
N VAL A 201 24.68 -6.37 -2.92
CA VAL A 201 23.79 -6.09 -4.04
C VAL A 201 24.58 -6.22 -5.33
N THR A 202 24.11 -7.09 -6.22
CA THR A 202 24.63 -7.19 -7.58
C THR A 202 23.71 -6.39 -8.50
N LEU A 203 24.14 -5.22 -8.95
CA LEU A 203 23.41 -4.42 -9.94
C LEU A 203 23.83 -4.85 -11.35
N ILE A 204 22.89 -5.33 -12.15
CA ILE A 204 23.13 -5.73 -13.54
C ILE A 204 22.40 -4.76 -14.46
N TRP A 205 23.17 -4.03 -15.27
CA TRP A 205 22.63 -3.23 -16.37
C TRP A 205 22.16 -4.15 -17.48
N LYS A 206 20.85 -4.14 -17.75
CA LYS A 206 20.20 -5.02 -18.73
C LYS A 206 19.11 -4.25 -19.45
N ASN A 207 18.79 -4.67 -20.68
CA ASN A 207 17.60 -4.19 -21.37
C ASN A 207 16.35 -4.82 -20.73
N CYS A 208 15.84 -4.22 -19.67
CA CYS A 208 14.62 -4.61 -18.98
C CYS A 208 13.59 -3.47 -18.99
N GLU A 209 12.30 -3.80 -19.08
CA GLU A 209 11.22 -2.80 -19.09
C GLU A 209 11.07 -2.11 -17.73
N HIS A 210 11.32 -2.85 -16.65
CA HIS A 210 11.18 -2.40 -15.28
C HIS A 210 12.41 -2.80 -14.47
N THR A 211 12.78 -1.98 -13.49
CA THR A 211 13.75 -2.37 -12.46
C THR A 211 13.17 -3.56 -11.70
N GLU A 212 13.94 -4.63 -11.57
CA GLU A 212 13.52 -5.84 -10.86
C GLU A 212 14.61 -6.26 -9.87
N MET A 213 14.20 -6.88 -8.77
CA MET A 213 15.12 -7.44 -7.78
C MET A 213 14.78 -8.91 -7.53
N ILE A 214 15.83 -9.72 -7.46
CA ILE A 214 15.76 -11.15 -7.15
C ILE A 214 16.45 -11.34 -5.79
N SER A 215 15.67 -11.71 -4.78
CA SER A 215 16.16 -11.89 -3.40
C SER A 215 16.67 -13.30 -3.12
N SER A 216 16.24 -14.28 -3.89
CA SER A 216 16.70 -15.66 -3.79
C SER A 216 16.73 -16.32 -5.18
N PRO A 217 17.89 -16.84 -5.61
CA PRO A 217 18.00 -17.57 -6.87
C PRO A 217 17.13 -18.84 -6.92
N THR A 218 16.81 -19.44 -5.76
CA THR A 218 16.04 -20.69 -5.71
C THR A 218 14.54 -20.48 -5.85
N MET A 219 14.03 -19.37 -5.33
CA MET A 219 12.61 -19.03 -5.42
C MET A 219 12.27 -18.25 -6.70
N TYR A 220 13.24 -17.51 -7.26
CA TYR A 220 13.13 -16.72 -8.50
C TYR A 220 11.79 -15.98 -8.67
N VAL A 221 11.28 -15.36 -7.60
CA VAL A 221 10.13 -14.46 -7.70
C VAL A 221 10.64 -13.02 -7.75
N PRO A 222 10.68 -12.37 -8.93
CA PRO A 222 11.19 -11.02 -9.05
C PRO A 222 10.25 -10.01 -8.39
N ILE A 223 10.82 -9.07 -7.64
CA ILE A 223 10.14 -7.90 -7.10
C ILE A 223 10.29 -6.77 -8.12
N TYR A 224 9.19 -6.39 -8.75
CA TYR A 224 9.18 -5.34 -9.77
C TYR A 224 8.99 -3.94 -9.20
N GLY A 225 9.72 -3.00 -9.76
CA GLY A 225 9.62 -1.57 -9.47
C GLY A 225 10.51 -1.14 -8.32
N GLU A 226 11.24 -0.04 -8.54
CA GLU A 226 12.14 0.56 -7.56
C GLU A 226 11.47 0.83 -6.21
N VAL A 227 10.21 1.27 -6.22
CA VAL A 227 9.44 1.52 -5.01
C VAL A 227 9.24 0.25 -4.17
N ASN A 228 8.97 -0.89 -4.80
CA ASN A 228 8.81 -2.15 -4.07
C ASN A 228 10.15 -2.70 -3.57
N ILE A 229 11.23 -2.43 -4.30
CA ILE A 229 12.60 -2.70 -3.83
C ILE A 229 12.90 -1.88 -2.58
N ILE A 230 12.54 -0.60 -2.55
CA ILE A 230 12.67 0.26 -1.36
C ILE A 230 11.88 -0.31 -0.17
N ARG A 231 10.62 -0.74 -0.38
CA ARG A 231 9.81 -1.36 0.68
C ARG A 231 10.48 -2.61 1.24
N TYR A 232 10.93 -3.50 0.35
CA TYR A 232 11.62 -4.72 0.75
C TYR A 232 12.88 -4.41 1.53
N LEU A 233 13.76 -3.57 0.98
CA LEU A 233 15.01 -3.19 1.62
C LEU A 233 14.77 -2.50 2.95
N GLY A 234 13.80 -1.58 3.05
CA GLY A 234 13.41 -0.92 4.31
C GLY A 234 12.99 -1.90 5.39
N ARG A 235 12.27 -2.97 5.02
CA ARG A 235 11.85 -4.03 5.93
C ARG A 235 13.01 -4.88 6.43
N VAL A 236 13.92 -5.27 5.53
CA VAL A 236 15.02 -6.17 5.88
C VAL A 236 16.22 -5.44 6.48
N GLY A 237 16.39 -4.16 6.13
CA GLY A 237 17.52 -3.32 6.54
C GLY A 237 17.45 -2.83 7.99
N PRO A 238 18.12 -1.69 8.28
CA PRO A 238 18.22 -1.16 9.64
C PRO A 238 16.85 -0.84 10.24
N ASN A 239 16.72 -1.08 11.55
CA ASN A 239 15.46 -0.97 12.30
C ASN A 239 14.84 0.43 12.19
N GLU A 240 15.66 1.47 12.07
CA GLU A 240 15.27 2.87 11.95
C GLU A 240 14.44 3.16 10.68
N TYR A 241 14.57 2.31 9.64
CA TYR A 241 13.85 2.45 8.37
C TYR A 241 12.67 1.48 8.25
N ARG A 242 12.48 0.57 9.22
CA ARG A 242 11.31 -0.30 9.29
C ARG A 242 10.11 0.52 9.72
N TYR A 243 9.12 0.60 8.84
CA TYR A 243 7.99 1.52 9.00
C TYR A 243 6.67 0.81 9.29
N GLU A 244 6.65 -0.53 9.35
CA GLU A 244 5.47 -1.35 9.56
C GLU A 244 4.82 -1.11 10.93
N SER A 245 5.64 -0.80 11.93
CA SER A 245 5.19 -0.43 13.28
C SER A 245 4.91 1.06 13.45
N SER A 246 5.18 1.89 12.43
CA SER A 246 4.91 3.32 12.49
C SER A 246 3.41 3.59 12.42
N PRO A 247 2.86 4.55 13.18
CA PRO A 247 1.48 5.00 12.99
C PRO A 247 1.25 5.62 11.60
N LEU A 248 2.32 6.01 10.90
CA LEU A 248 2.29 6.56 9.55
C LEU A 248 2.49 5.50 8.45
N CYS A 249 2.44 4.20 8.77
CA CYS A 249 2.76 3.14 7.79
C CYS A 249 1.94 3.25 6.49
N ASN A 250 0.63 3.49 6.62
CA ASN A 250 -0.27 3.67 5.48
C ASN A 250 0.04 4.93 4.66
N GLU A 251 0.46 6.01 5.33
CA GLU A 251 0.83 7.26 4.66
C GLU A 251 2.16 7.08 3.89
N ILE A 252 3.14 6.40 4.49
CA ILE A 252 4.40 6.04 3.86
C ILE A 252 4.15 5.20 2.61
N ASP A 253 3.32 4.15 2.72
CA ASP A 253 2.95 3.32 1.56
C ASP A 253 2.23 4.12 0.48
N ALA A 254 1.32 5.01 0.86
CA ALA A 254 0.61 5.84 -0.10
C ALA A 254 1.54 6.84 -0.81
N VAL A 255 2.56 7.38 -0.13
CA VAL A 255 3.60 8.22 -0.76
C VAL A 255 4.43 7.42 -1.76
N LEU A 256 4.82 6.20 -1.39
CA LEU A 256 5.54 5.27 -2.26
C LEU A 256 4.70 4.90 -3.50
N ASP A 257 3.39 4.72 -3.37
CA ASP A 257 2.51 4.48 -4.51
C ASP A 257 2.40 5.69 -5.44
N ILE A 258 2.40 6.91 -4.89
CA ILE A 258 2.46 8.12 -5.71
C ILE A 258 3.77 8.21 -6.48
N CYS A 259 4.90 7.80 -5.88
CA CYS A 259 6.19 7.72 -6.58
C CYS A 259 6.12 6.75 -7.76
N TYR A 260 5.52 5.58 -7.54
CA TYR A 260 5.33 4.59 -8.61
C TYR A 260 4.45 5.13 -9.76
N GLN A 261 3.36 5.85 -9.43
CA GLN A 261 2.50 6.49 -10.43
C GLN A 261 3.19 7.64 -11.15
N LEU A 262 3.95 8.47 -10.43
CA LEU A 262 4.73 9.58 -10.98
C LEU A 262 5.69 9.08 -12.06
N LEU A 263 6.41 7.98 -11.79
CA LEU A 263 7.35 7.36 -12.73
C LEU A 263 6.70 6.83 -14.03
N ARG A 264 5.37 6.65 -14.03
CA ARG A 264 4.59 6.16 -15.18
C ARG A 264 3.81 7.26 -15.90
N CYS A 265 3.87 8.50 -15.42
CA CYS A 265 3.19 9.63 -16.04
C CYS A 265 3.87 10.02 -17.36
N SER A 266 3.11 10.02 -18.45
CA SER A 266 3.59 10.37 -19.80
C SER A 266 3.49 11.87 -20.12
N THR A 267 2.71 12.63 -19.35
CA THR A 267 2.51 14.06 -19.59
C THR A 267 2.97 14.90 -18.41
N HIS A 268 3.51 16.09 -18.69
CA HIS A 268 3.92 17.05 -17.65
C HIS A 268 2.75 17.41 -16.72
N LYS A 269 1.54 17.62 -17.28
CA LYS A 269 0.32 17.88 -16.49
C LYS A 269 0.04 16.76 -15.47
N SER A 270 0.16 15.49 -15.87
CA SER A 270 -0.01 14.36 -14.93
C SER A 270 1.10 14.29 -13.89
N GLN A 271 2.35 14.58 -14.27
CA GLN A 271 3.48 14.61 -13.33
C GLN A 271 3.29 15.71 -12.27
N VAL A 272 2.93 16.93 -12.67
CA VAL A 272 2.63 18.03 -11.75
C VAL A 272 1.45 17.70 -10.84
N ALA A 273 0.43 16.98 -11.34
CA ALA A 273 -0.67 16.51 -10.50
C ALA A 273 -0.22 15.52 -9.42
N MET A 274 0.70 14.60 -9.73
CA MET A 274 1.30 13.69 -8.74
C MET A 274 2.17 14.44 -7.73
N VAL A 275 2.97 15.42 -8.18
CA VAL A 275 3.77 16.28 -7.29
C VAL A 275 2.88 17.06 -6.31
N ARG A 276 1.72 17.56 -6.76
CA ARG A 276 0.74 18.19 -5.85
C ARG A 276 0.15 17.23 -4.83
N LEU A 277 0.04 15.94 -5.17
CA LEU A 277 -0.43 14.94 -4.22
C LEU A 277 0.65 14.63 -3.16
N LEU A 278 1.92 14.64 -3.55
CA LEU A 278 3.04 14.58 -2.61
C LEU A 278 3.05 15.81 -1.68
N ASP A 279 2.86 17.01 -2.22
CA ASP A 279 2.79 18.24 -1.42
C ASP A 279 1.71 18.17 -0.32
N LYS A 280 0.51 17.71 -0.70
CA LYS A 280 -0.61 17.50 0.23
C LYS A 280 -0.35 16.46 1.32
N ARG A 281 0.62 15.57 1.11
CA ARG A 281 1.01 14.53 2.07
C ARG A 281 2.16 14.97 2.95
N LEU A 282 3.09 15.76 2.42
CA LEU A 282 4.12 16.39 3.23
C LEU A 282 3.52 17.36 4.25
N GLN A 283 2.50 18.14 3.86
CA GLN A 283 1.79 19.08 4.75
C GLN A 283 2.76 19.96 5.56
N GLN A 284 2.69 19.87 6.89
CA GLN A 284 3.56 20.55 7.86
C GLN A 284 4.66 19.61 8.41
N GLN A 285 4.73 18.37 7.94
CA GLN A 285 5.73 17.41 8.39
C GLN A 285 7.12 17.78 7.84
N GLN A 286 8.16 17.39 8.58
CA GLN A 286 9.53 17.63 8.14
C GLN A 286 9.93 16.69 6.99
N TYR A 287 9.45 15.45 7.05
CA TYR A 287 9.67 14.36 6.11
C TYR A 287 8.35 13.61 5.86
N PHE A 288 8.30 12.78 4.82
CA PHE A 288 7.10 11.99 4.50
C PHE A 288 6.81 10.89 5.54
N GLY A 289 7.81 10.53 6.36
CA GLY A 289 7.65 9.66 7.51
C GLY A 289 7.44 10.39 8.84
N GLY A 290 7.14 11.70 8.83
CA GLY A 290 7.00 12.52 10.03
C GLY A 290 8.25 13.36 10.32
N ASP A 291 8.82 13.19 11.52
CA ASP A 291 9.94 14.04 11.98
C ASP A 291 11.31 13.57 11.49
N GLN A 292 11.41 12.30 11.05
CA GLN A 292 12.65 11.68 10.59
C GLN A 292 12.54 11.23 9.14
N MET A 293 13.70 11.18 8.48
CA MET A 293 13.86 10.64 7.13
C MET A 293 13.40 9.18 7.10
N SER A 294 12.58 8.82 6.11
CA SER A 294 12.04 7.48 5.94
C SER A 294 12.27 6.93 4.54
N VAL A 295 11.85 5.69 4.32
CA VAL A 295 11.86 5.08 2.99
C VAL A 295 10.98 5.83 1.97
N ALA A 296 9.92 6.52 2.42
CA ALA A 296 9.09 7.33 1.54
C ALA A 296 9.88 8.50 0.94
N ASP A 297 10.67 9.18 1.75
CA ASP A 297 11.50 10.30 1.31
C ASP A 297 12.58 9.87 0.30
N ILE A 298 13.18 8.70 0.51
CA ILE A 298 14.10 8.08 -0.45
C ILE A 298 13.39 7.82 -1.78
N GLY A 299 12.18 7.27 -1.74
CA GLY A 299 11.35 7.02 -2.92
C GLY A 299 11.01 8.30 -3.67
N VAL A 300 10.58 9.35 -2.97
CA VAL A 300 10.25 10.64 -3.57
C VAL A 300 11.48 11.28 -4.18
N TYR A 301 12.61 11.32 -3.45
CA TYR A 301 13.81 11.98 -3.91
C TYR A 301 14.41 11.28 -5.14
N SER A 302 14.45 9.94 -5.15
CA SER A 302 14.84 9.15 -6.33
C SER A 302 13.92 9.45 -7.51
N SER A 303 12.59 9.41 -7.30
CA SER A 303 11.61 9.58 -8.38
C SER A 303 11.70 10.97 -9.02
N LEU A 304 11.92 12.02 -8.22
CA LEU A 304 12.08 13.39 -8.74
C LEU A 304 13.37 13.56 -9.54
N ILE A 305 14.48 12.93 -9.14
CA ILE A 305 15.73 12.97 -9.92
C ILE A 305 15.56 12.30 -11.28
N ARG A 306 14.78 11.21 -11.34
CA ARG A 306 14.45 10.52 -12.58
C ARG A 306 13.53 11.31 -13.51
N MET A 307 12.98 12.44 -13.05
CA MET A 307 12.03 13.27 -13.78
C MET A 307 12.60 14.66 -14.05
N PRO A 308 13.52 14.81 -15.02
CA PRO A 308 14.13 16.11 -15.34
C PRO A 308 13.12 17.14 -15.85
N ALA A 309 11.95 16.71 -16.33
CA ALA A 309 10.85 17.59 -16.73
C ALA A 309 10.18 18.32 -15.56
N ILE A 310 10.33 17.81 -14.33
CA ILE A 310 9.88 18.50 -13.11
C ILE A 310 11.00 19.41 -12.62
N THR A 311 10.74 20.71 -12.71
CA THR A 311 11.70 21.75 -12.34
C THR A 311 11.37 22.31 -10.96
N GLU A 312 12.25 23.14 -10.39
CA GLU A 312 11.97 23.81 -9.10
C GLU A 312 10.71 24.68 -9.13
N LYS A 313 10.28 25.15 -10.31
CA LYS A 313 9.06 25.95 -10.49
C LYS A 313 7.78 25.12 -10.28
N ASP A 314 7.87 23.81 -10.45
CA ASP A 314 6.77 22.88 -10.26
C ASP A 314 6.64 22.44 -8.79
N LEU A 315 7.63 22.78 -7.95
CA LEU A 315 7.69 22.42 -6.53
C LEU A 315 7.21 23.57 -5.66
N THR A 316 6.45 23.24 -4.62
CA THR A 316 6.04 24.21 -3.59
C THR A 316 7.23 24.60 -2.70
N PRO A 317 7.16 25.73 -1.97
CA PRO A 317 8.21 26.10 -1.02
C PRO A 317 8.49 25.02 0.04
N ALA A 318 7.45 24.30 0.49
CA ALA A 318 7.58 23.20 1.43
C ALA A 318 8.37 22.03 0.85
N LEU A 319 8.03 21.60 -0.38
CA LEU A 319 8.77 20.54 -1.09
C LEU A 319 10.20 20.96 -1.41
N LEU A 320 10.45 22.22 -1.76
CA LEU A 320 11.82 22.72 -1.97
C LEU A 320 12.64 22.68 -0.68
N ALA A 321 12.06 23.08 0.45
CA ALA A 321 12.71 22.99 1.76
C ALA A 321 12.99 21.53 2.15
N TRP A 322 12.03 20.64 1.95
CA TRP A 322 12.20 19.20 2.14
C TRP A 322 13.31 18.64 1.24
N ARG A 323 13.32 18.98 -0.06
CA ARG A 323 14.32 18.49 -1.02
C ARG A 323 15.73 18.87 -0.61
N LYS A 324 15.92 20.09 -0.08
CA LYS A 324 17.22 20.53 0.46
C LYS A 324 17.66 19.67 1.65
N ARG A 325 16.76 19.37 2.59
CA ARG A 325 17.05 18.46 3.71
C ARG A 325 17.36 17.05 3.23
N ALA A 326 16.52 16.50 2.35
CA ALA A 326 16.68 15.15 1.82
C ALA A 326 18.01 14.97 1.09
N LYS A 327 18.44 15.97 0.31
CA LYS A 327 19.73 15.96 -0.40
C LYS A 327 20.93 15.75 0.51
N LEU A 328 20.91 16.26 1.75
CA LEU A 328 22.02 16.11 2.70
C LEU A 328 22.22 14.64 3.10
N ILE A 329 21.14 13.85 3.11
CA ILE A 329 21.14 12.45 3.50
C ILE A 329 21.34 11.55 2.27
N THR A 330 20.60 11.80 1.19
CA THR A 330 20.63 10.92 0.00
C THR A 330 21.90 11.08 -0.83
N GLN A 331 22.52 12.26 -0.84
CA GLN A 331 23.80 12.56 -1.50
C GLN A 331 23.93 12.04 -2.94
N ILE A 332 22.84 12.16 -3.72
CA ILE A 332 22.81 11.88 -5.17
C ILE A 332 23.23 13.12 -5.96
#